data_AF-A0A9W3YKP2-F1
#
_entry.id   AF-A0A9W3YKP2-F1
#
_cell.length_a   1.000
_cell.length_b   1.000
_cell.length_c   1.000
_cell.angle_alpha   90.00
_cell.angle_beta   90.00
_cell.angle_gamma   90.00
#
_symmetry.space_group_name_H-M   'P 1'
#
loop_
_entity.id
_entity.type
_entity.pdbx_description
1 polymer ?
#
loop_
_entity_poly.entity_id
_entity_poly.type
_entity_poly.pdbx_seq_one_letter_code
_entity_poly.pdbx_strand_id
1 'polypeptide(L)'
;MAKHYGYCYDNDGKFTEMIPLNEKPIIEKQTFYCEEQKEVVTEEKLCELHQSIGDGTYKPDSENVEEPISKYECPDCVMRKVDYETIKVPYEEDVVIGYEPDIPTNCTLEVCPDLIYDPVFKDGKWIKLKPELPPQPEPEPSEKDKLKAELEVTKAAMAEFIMQQTLKGM
;
A
#
# COMPACT_ATOMS: atom_id res chain seq x y z
N MET A 1 -4.14 -12.73 4.48
CA MET A 1 -4.96 -11.79 3.68
C MET A 1 -6.36 -12.38 3.60
N ALA A 2 -7.40 -11.56 3.73
CA ALA A 2 -8.77 -12.05 3.63
C ALA A 2 -9.03 -12.51 2.20
N LYS A 3 -9.52 -13.74 2.02
CA LYS A 3 -9.91 -14.21 0.68
C LYS A 3 -11.18 -13.46 0.28
N HIS A 4 -11.09 -12.66 -0.78
CA HIS A 4 -12.25 -12.03 -1.39
C HIS A 4 -13.01 -13.08 -2.22
N TYR A 5 -14.33 -13.01 -2.20
CA TYR A 5 -15.19 -13.85 -3.01
C TYR A 5 -15.99 -12.95 -3.95
N GLY A 6 -16.06 -13.35 -5.21
CA GLY A 6 -16.87 -12.72 -6.24
C GLY A 6 -18.18 -13.49 -6.40
N TYR A 7 -19.29 -12.76 -6.42
CA TYR A 7 -20.62 -13.29 -6.73
C TYR A 7 -20.89 -13.05 -8.21
N CYS A 8 -20.90 -14.14 -8.98
CA CYS A 8 -21.03 -14.08 -10.42
C CYS A 8 -22.48 -14.20 -10.87
N TYR A 9 -22.77 -13.62 -12.03
CA TYR A 9 -24.09 -13.62 -12.63
C TYR A 9 -24.02 -13.93 -14.13
N ASP A 10 -25.14 -14.40 -14.66
CA ASP A 10 -25.32 -14.66 -16.09
C ASP A 10 -25.71 -13.40 -16.87
N ASN A 11 -25.94 -13.53 -18.19
CA ASN A 11 -26.34 -12.42 -19.05
C ASN A 11 -27.71 -11.82 -18.68
N ASP A 12 -28.57 -12.58 -17.99
CA ASP A 12 -29.86 -12.12 -17.49
C ASP A 12 -29.74 -11.45 -16.11
N GLY A 13 -28.53 -11.41 -15.54
CA GLY A 13 -28.22 -10.88 -14.21
C GLY A 13 -28.54 -11.85 -13.07
N LYS A 14 -28.87 -13.11 -13.35
CA LYS A 14 -29.16 -14.09 -12.30
C LYS A 14 -27.86 -14.60 -11.68
N PHE A 15 -27.87 -14.77 -10.37
CA PHE A 15 -26.75 -15.38 -9.66
C PHE A 15 -26.43 -16.78 -10.20
N THR A 16 -25.16 -17.03 -10.47
CA THR A 16 -24.66 -18.32 -10.95
C THR A 16 -23.87 -19.03 -9.85
N GLU A 17 -22.78 -18.40 -9.40
CA GLU A 17 -21.84 -19.02 -8.48
C GLU A 17 -21.02 -17.99 -7.68
N MET A 18 -20.40 -18.47 -6.61
CA MET A 18 -19.44 -17.71 -5.81
C MET A 18 -18.04 -18.28 -6.04
N ILE A 19 -17.12 -17.45 -6.53
CA ILE A 19 -15.73 -17.84 -6.82
C ILE A 19 -14.75 -17.11 -5.90
N PRO A 20 -13.65 -17.73 -5.46
CA PRO A 20 -12.57 -17.00 -4.82
C PRO A 20 -11.86 -16.10 -5.85
N LEU A 21 -11.62 -14.85 -5.49
CA LEU A 21 -10.93 -13.90 -6.35
C LEU A 21 -9.43 -13.92 -6.08
N ASN A 22 -8.66 -13.85 -7.17
CA ASN A 22 -7.22 -13.59 -7.08
C ASN A 22 -7.00 -12.11 -6.80
N GLU A 23 -5.81 -11.78 -6.29
CA GLU A 23 -5.38 -10.41 -6.12
C GLU A 23 -4.45 -10.02 -7.26
N LYS A 24 -4.63 -8.81 -7.82
CA LYS A 24 -3.71 -8.20 -8.77
C LYS A 24 -2.95 -7.06 -8.09
N PRO A 25 -1.65 -6.87 -8.41
CA PRO A 25 -0.87 -5.78 -7.85
C PRO A 25 -1.33 -4.44 -8.42
N ILE A 26 -1.37 -3.43 -7.56
CA ILE A 26 -1.51 -2.02 -7.93
C ILE A 26 -0.09 -1.48 -8.12
N ILE A 27 0.23 -1.08 -9.36
CA ILE A 27 1.56 -0.61 -9.75
C ILE A 27 1.54 0.92 -9.84
N GLU A 28 2.51 1.57 -9.20
CA GLU A 28 2.74 3.01 -9.28
C GLU A 28 4.18 3.29 -9.69
N LYS A 29 4.36 4.20 -10.64
CA LYS A 29 5.69 4.67 -11.05
C LYS A 29 6.25 5.61 -10.01
N GLN A 30 7.40 5.25 -9.43
CA GLN A 30 8.11 6.08 -8.47
C GLN A 30 9.51 6.44 -8.98
N THR A 31 9.92 7.67 -8.69
CA THR A 31 11.27 8.15 -9.04
C THR A 31 12.22 7.88 -7.89
N PHE A 32 13.29 7.14 -8.19
CA PHE A 32 14.41 6.86 -7.31
C PHE A 32 15.65 7.62 -7.78
N TYR A 33 16.69 7.66 -6.95
CA TYR A 33 17.95 8.31 -7.27
C TYR A 33 19.10 7.32 -7.07
N CYS A 34 19.91 7.12 -8.11
CA CYS A 34 21.18 6.40 -8.00
C CYS A 34 22.34 7.39 -7.89
N GLU A 35 23.41 6.98 -7.20
CA GLU A 35 24.64 7.74 -7.12
C GLU A 35 25.60 7.26 -8.20
N GLU A 36 26.01 8.18 -9.08
CA GLU A 36 26.97 7.93 -10.15
C GLU A 36 28.17 8.86 -10.00
N GLN A 37 29.36 8.38 -10.36
CA GLN A 37 30.55 9.24 -10.43
C GLN A 37 30.60 9.92 -11.79
N LYS A 38 30.65 11.24 -11.79
CA LYS A 38 30.85 12.05 -12.98
C LYS A 38 32.25 12.64 -12.97
N GLU A 39 32.98 12.45 -14.06
CA GLU A 39 34.27 13.09 -14.27
C GLU A 39 34.10 14.58 -14.52
N VAL A 40 34.78 15.40 -13.73
CA VAL A 40 34.89 16.84 -13.89
C VAL A 40 36.33 17.16 -14.26
N VAL A 41 36.55 17.45 -15.54
CA VAL A 41 37.86 17.78 -16.08
C VAL A 41 38.05 19.29 -16.02
N THR A 42 39.08 19.72 -15.30
CA THR A 42 39.60 21.07 -15.40
C THR A 42 40.77 21.06 -16.37
N GLU A 43 40.63 21.80 -17.46
CA GLU A 43 41.69 21.93 -18.48
C GLU A 43 42.86 22.79 -17.98
N GLU A 44 44.07 22.50 -18.46
CA GLU A 44 45.27 23.28 -18.12
C GLU A 44 45.16 24.69 -18.73
N LYS A 45 45.39 25.72 -17.91
CA LYS A 45 45.52 27.11 -18.32
C LYS A 45 46.77 27.68 -17.68
N LEU A 46 47.83 27.85 -18.47
CA LEU A 46 49.08 28.44 -18.04
C LEU A 46 48.98 29.97 -18.09
N CYS A 47 49.69 30.66 -17.19
CA CYS A 47 49.88 32.10 -17.29
C CYS A 47 50.81 32.45 -18.46
N GLU A 48 50.84 33.73 -18.85
CA GLU A 48 51.64 34.20 -20.00
C GLU A 48 53.12 33.81 -19.91
N LEU A 49 53.68 33.82 -18.70
CA LEU A 49 55.07 33.43 -18.45
C LEU A 49 55.29 31.94 -18.76
N HIS A 50 54.52 31.03 -18.14
CA HIS A 50 54.68 29.59 -18.36
C HIS A 50 54.26 29.14 -19.75
N GLN A 51 53.32 29.85 -20.37
CA GLN A 51 53.01 29.67 -21.78
C GLN A 51 54.22 30.03 -22.65
N SER A 52 54.86 31.18 -22.42
CA SER A 52 56.06 31.60 -23.17
C SER A 52 57.27 30.68 -22.97
N ILE A 53 57.38 30.04 -21.79
CA ILE A 53 58.42 29.03 -21.50
C ILE A 53 58.12 27.75 -22.28
N GLY A 54 56.87 27.29 -22.30
CA GLY A 54 56.44 26.12 -23.07
C GLY A 54 56.58 26.31 -24.59
N ASP A 55 56.29 27.52 -25.08
CA ASP A 55 56.41 27.91 -26.49
C ASP A 55 57.86 28.22 -26.90
N GLY A 56 58.81 28.26 -25.95
CA GLY A 56 60.24 28.52 -26.20
C GLY A 56 60.57 29.98 -26.53
N THR A 57 59.65 30.91 -26.28
CA THR A 57 59.80 32.35 -26.57
C THR A 57 60.28 33.15 -25.35
N TYR A 58 60.40 32.51 -24.18
CA TYR A 58 60.86 33.14 -22.95
C TYR A 58 62.31 33.63 -23.09
N LYS A 59 62.55 34.87 -22.67
CA LYS A 59 63.89 35.48 -22.60
C LYS A 59 64.18 35.84 -21.14
N PRO A 60 65.15 35.19 -20.49
CA PRO A 60 65.52 35.53 -19.12
C PRO A 60 66.14 36.93 -19.09
N ASP A 61 65.77 37.70 -18.08
CA ASP A 61 66.32 39.04 -17.87
C ASP A 61 67.75 38.93 -17.31
N SER A 62 68.72 39.61 -17.92
CA SER A 62 70.15 39.44 -17.58
C SER A 62 70.53 39.98 -16.19
N GLU A 63 69.67 40.80 -15.58
CA GLU A 63 69.89 41.37 -14.24
C GLU A 63 69.19 40.59 -13.11
N ASN A 64 68.23 39.71 -13.41
CA ASN A 64 67.47 38.94 -12.41
C ASN A 64 67.64 37.43 -12.65
N VAL A 65 68.50 36.81 -11.85
CA VAL A 65 69.01 35.42 -12.03
C VAL A 65 68.08 34.37 -11.38
N GLU A 66 66.90 34.76 -10.87
CA GLU A 66 65.99 33.79 -10.28
C GLU A 66 65.36 32.89 -11.35
N GLU A 67 65.46 31.58 -11.16
CA GLU A 67 64.80 30.61 -12.02
C GLU A 67 63.29 30.82 -11.96
N PRO A 68 62.57 30.75 -13.10
CA PRO A 68 61.12 30.87 -13.10
C PRO A 68 60.50 29.83 -12.16
N ILE A 69 59.53 30.25 -11.33
CA ILE A 69 58.76 29.34 -10.48
C ILE A 69 58.20 28.18 -11.31
N SER A 70 58.12 26.98 -10.74
CA SER A 70 57.51 25.83 -11.41
C SER A 70 56.04 26.11 -11.76
N LYS A 71 55.59 25.66 -12.94
CA LYS A 71 54.17 25.78 -13.34
C LYS A 71 53.20 25.09 -12.36
N TYR A 72 53.68 24.10 -11.61
CA TYR A 72 52.91 23.37 -10.59
C TYR A 72 52.78 24.13 -9.26
N GLU A 73 53.63 25.12 -9.04
CA GLU A 73 53.66 25.94 -7.82
C GLU A 73 53.25 27.39 -8.09
N CYS A 74 52.95 27.72 -9.35
CA CYS A 74 52.50 29.03 -9.77
C CYS A 74 51.01 29.23 -9.45
N PRO A 75 50.63 30.21 -8.62
CA PRO A 75 49.24 30.47 -8.28
C PRO A 75 48.40 30.95 -9.48
N ASP A 76 49.04 31.49 -10.51
CA ASP A 76 48.39 31.96 -11.75
C ASP A 76 48.21 30.85 -12.79
N CYS A 77 48.79 29.66 -12.58
CA CYS A 77 48.60 28.51 -13.45
C CYS A 77 47.52 27.58 -12.90
N VAL A 78 46.59 27.19 -13.78
CA VAL A 78 45.63 26.12 -13.51
C VAL A 78 46.15 24.87 -14.17
N MET A 79 46.53 23.88 -13.37
CA MET A 79 46.96 22.58 -13.88
C MET A 79 45.75 21.73 -14.27
N ARG A 80 45.93 20.87 -15.30
CA ARG A 80 44.90 19.88 -15.64
C ARG A 80 44.66 18.97 -14.45
N LYS A 81 43.39 18.87 -14.03
CA LYS A 81 42.96 17.93 -12.98
C LYS A 81 41.69 17.23 -13.41
N VAL A 82 41.58 15.96 -13.03
CA VAL A 82 40.37 15.15 -13.21
C VAL A 82 39.87 14.85 -11.80
N ASP A 83 38.76 15.48 -11.45
CA ASP A 83 38.06 15.23 -10.20
C ASP A 83 36.85 14.34 -10.49
N TYR A 84 36.38 13.61 -9.48
CA TYR A 84 35.17 12.81 -9.56
C TYR A 84 34.14 13.40 -8.60
N GLU A 85 32.99 13.80 -9.12
CA GLU A 85 31.87 14.28 -8.31
C GLU A 85 30.76 13.23 -8.30
N THR A 86 30.25 12.94 -7.10
CA THR A 86 29.08 12.08 -6.95
C THR A 86 27.83 12.88 -7.30
N ILE A 87 27.15 12.47 -8.36
CA ILE A 87 25.86 13.04 -8.78
C ILE A 87 24.72 12.09 -8.45
N LYS A 88 23.53 12.64 -8.20
CA LYS A 88 22.31 11.86 -8.03
C LYS A 88 21.51 11.86 -9.33
N VAL A 89 21.38 10.71 -9.96
CA VAL A 89 20.67 10.56 -11.24
C VAL A 89 19.31 9.92 -10.97
N PRO A 90 18.20 10.56 -11.39
CA PRO A 90 16.88 10.01 -11.20
C PRO A 90 16.59 8.87 -12.19
N TYR A 91 15.92 7.82 -11.73
CA TYR A 91 15.35 6.78 -12.58
C TYR A 91 13.95 6.39 -12.09
N GLU A 92 13.12 5.87 -12.99
CA GLU A 92 11.75 5.45 -12.67
C GLU A 92 11.69 3.93 -12.51
N GLU A 93 10.99 3.46 -11.47
CA GLU A 93 10.71 2.05 -11.26
C GLU A 93 9.22 1.86 -10.94
N ASP A 94 8.65 0.77 -11.46
CA ASP A 94 7.27 0.35 -11.20
C ASP A 94 7.23 -0.35 -9.84
N VAL A 95 6.63 0.30 -8.84
CA VAL A 95 6.55 -0.20 -7.46
C VAL A 95 5.15 -0.72 -7.17
N VAL A 96 5.08 -1.91 -6.56
CA VAL A 96 3.81 -2.47 -6.08
C VAL A 96 3.41 -1.78 -4.77
N ILE A 97 2.41 -0.90 -4.85
CA ILE A 97 1.92 -0.13 -3.69
C ILE A 97 0.78 -0.83 -2.93
N GLY A 98 0.18 -1.86 -3.52
CA GLY A 98 -0.91 -2.60 -2.91
C GLY A 98 -1.43 -3.72 -3.79
N TYR A 99 -2.50 -4.35 -3.33
CA TYR A 99 -3.18 -5.42 -4.04
C TYR A 99 -4.68 -5.17 -4.00
N GLU A 100 -5.35 -5.42 -5.11
CA GLU A 100 -6.81 -5.35 -5.23
C GLU A 100 -7.36 -6.67 -5.80
N PRO A 101 -8.60 -7.05 -5.49
CA PRO A 101 -9.22 -8.24 -6.08
C PRO A 101 -9.38 -8.06 -7.60
N ASP A 102 -8.94 -9.07 -8.36
CA ASP A 102 -9.14 -9.15 -9.80
C ASP A 102 -10.54 -9.72 -10.09
N ILE A 103 -11.52 -8.83 -10.20
CA ILE A 103 -12.93 -9.17 -10.35
C ILE A 103 -13.24 -9.39 -11.84
N PRO A 104 -13.70 -10.59 -12.26
CA PRO A 104 -14.17 -10.82 -13.61
C PRO A 104 -15.36 -9.92 -13.94
N THR A 105 -15.53 -9.58 -15.22
CA THR A 105 -16.58 -8.66 -15.68
C THR A 105 -18.00 -9.08 -15.29
N ASN A 106 -18.25 -10.39 -15.19
CA ASN A 106 -19.54 -10.97 -14.82
C ASN A 106 -19.68 -11.26 -13.31
N CYS A 107 -18.83 -10.68 -12.47
CA CYS A 107 -18.85 -10.89 -11.03
C CYS A 107 -18.82 -9.56 -10.27
N THR A 108 -19.28 -9.59 -9.02
CA THR A 108 -19.29 -8.44 -8.10
C THR A 108 -18.77 -8.83 -6.72
N LEU A 109 -18.23 -7.87 -5.96
CA LEU A 109 -17.92 -8.04 -4.54
C LEU A 109 -19.18 -7.90 -3.65
N GLU A 110 -20.30 -7.43 -4.22
CA GLU A 110 -21.55 -7.31 -3.50
C GLU A 110 -22.15 -8.70 -3.23
N VAL A 111 -22.38 -8.99 -1.95
CA VAL A 111 -22.95 -10.27 -1.51
C VAL A 111 -24.33 -10.45 -2.11
N CYS A 112 -24.52 -11.54 -2.86
CA CYS A 112 -25.81 -11.90 -3.41
C CYS A 112 -26.82 -12.13 -2.27
N PRO A 113 -28.02 -11.50 -2.31
CA PRO A 113 -29.11 -11.82 -1.42
C PRO A 113 -29.50 -13.30 -1.51
N ASP A 114 -30.25 -13.77 -0.53
CA ASP A 114 -30.79 -15.14 -0.54
C ASP A 114 -31.59 -15.40 -1.82
N LEU A 115 -31.37 -16.56 -2.44
CA LEU A 115 -32.00 -16.97 -3.69
C LEU A 115 -33.53 -17.11 -3.55
N ILE A 116 -34.07 -17.18 -2.33
CA ILE A 116 -35.52 -17.11 -2.09
C ILE A 116 -36.15 -15.84 -2.67
N TYR A 117 -35.38 -14.75 -2.78
CA TYR A 117 -35.85 -13.46 -3.28
C TYR A 117 -35.80 -13.32 -4.81
N ASP A 118 -35.36 -14.36 -5.53
CA ASP A 118 -35.00 -14.32 -6.96
C ASP A 118 -34.17 -13.06 -7.28
N PRO A 119 -33.00 -12.89 -6.65
CA PRO A 119 -32.18 -11.69 -6.84
C PRO A 119 -31.66 -11.62 -8.27
N VAL A 120 -31.72 -10.42 -8.86
CA VAL A 120 -31.18 -10.13 -10.20
C VAL A 120 -30.25 -8.92 -10.11
N PHE A 121 -29.04 -9.09 -10.60
CA PHE A 121 -28.03 -8.04 -10.67
C PHE A 121 -28.31 -7.10 -11.85
N LYS A 122 -28.61 -5.84 -11.55
CA LYS A 122 -28.81 -4.77 -12.54
C LYS A 122 -28.22 -3.47 -12.02
N ASP A 123 -27.67 -2.67 -12.92
CA ASP A 123 -27.10 -1.35 -12.62
C ASP A 123 -26.05 -1.38 -11.48
N GLY A 124 -25.28 -2.47 -11.40
CA GLY A 124 -24.23 -2.64 -10.40
C GLY A 124 -24.70 -3.04 -9.00
N LYS A 125 -25.98 -3.43 -8.81
CA LYS A 125 -26.53 -3.87 -7.52
C LYS A 125 -27.47 -5.07 -7.65
N TRP A 126 -27.63 -5.82 -6.56
CA TRP A 126 -28.63 -6.89 -6.50
C TRP A 126 -30.04 -6.35 -6.20
N ILE A 127 -31.00 -6.66 -7.07
CA ILE A 127 -32.41 -6.33 -6.91
C ILE A 127 -33.17 -7.58 -6.49
N LYS A 128 -33.80 -7.54 -5.31
CA LYS A 128 -34.74 -8.58 -4.85
C LYS A 128 -36.07 -8.41 -5.60
N LEU A 129 -36.52 -9.44 -6.32
CA LEU A 129 -37.77 -9.38 -7.09
C LEU A 129 -38.98 -9.83 -6.28
N LYS A 130 -38.80 -10.79 -5.37
CA LYS A 130 -39.86 -11.23 -4.46
C LYS A 130 -39.88 -10.37 -3.19
N PRO A 131 -41.07 -9.98 -2.71
CA PRO A 131 -41.20 -9.21 -1.47
C PRO A 131 -40.66 -10.02 -0.28
N GLU A 132 -40.16 -9.29 0.71
CA GLU A 132 -39.77 -9.89 1.99
C GLU A 132 -41.01 -10.56 2.60
N LEU A 133 -40.91 -11.87 2.86
CA LEU A 133 -41.95 -12.57 3.60
C LEU A 133 -42.19 -11.79 4.90
N PRO A 134 -43.46 -11.59 5.31
CA PRO A 134 -43.74 -10.91 6.57
C PRO A 134 -42.93 -11.58 7.68
N PRO A 135 -42.43 -10.80 8.67
CA PRO A 135 -41.64 -11.36 9.75
C PRO A 135 -42.38 -12.56 10.30
N GLN A 136 -41.72 -13.72 10.24
CA GLN A 136 -42.30 -14.94 10.78
C GLN A 136 -42.64 -14.62 12.25
N PRO A 137 -43.90 -14.84 12.70
CA PRO A 137 -44.26 -14.54 14.08
C PRO A 137 -43.23 -15.19 14.99
N GLU A 138 -42.79 -14.46 16.03
CA GLU A 138 -41.81 -14.98 16.99
C GLU A 138 -42.20 -16.42 17.33
N PRO A 139 -41.25 -17.38 17.22
CA PRO A 139 -41.57 -18.78 17.42
C PRO A 139 -42.31 -18.89 18.75
N GLU A 140 -43.55 -19.42 18.71
CA GLU A 140 -44.32 -19.61 19.93
C GLU A 140 -43.43 -20.34 20.94
N PRO A 141 -43.38 -19.88 22.20
CA PRO A 141 -42.50 -20.46 23.20
C PRO A 141 -42.74 -21.96 23.19
N SER A 142 -41.67 -22.72 22.92
CA SER A 142 -41.77 -24.16 22.76
C SER A 142 -42.31 -24.76 24.06
N GLU A 143 -42.90 -25.95 24.01
CA GLU A 143 -43.38 -26.60 25.25
C GLU A 143 -42.27 -26.70 26.30
N LYS A 144 -41.00 -26.79 25.87
CA LYS A 144 -39.83 -26.75 26.77
C LYS A 144 -39.65 -25.39 27.45
N ASP A 145 -39.87 -24.29 26.76
CA ASP A 145 -39.76 -22.94 27.32
C ASP A 145 -40.89 -22.68 28.33
N LYS A 146 -42.11 -23.15 28.04
CA LYS A 146 -43.24 -23.10 28.98
C LYS A 146 -42.96 -23.93 30.24
N LEU A 147 -42.50 -25.17 30.08
CA LEU A 147 -42.12 -26.05 31.18
C LEU A 147 -40.96 -25.48 32.02
N LYS A 148 -39.99 -24.80 31.39
CA LYS A 148 -38.88 -24.16 32.09
C LYS A 148 -39.38 -22.99 32.95
N ALA A 149 -40.28 -22.16 32.42
CA ALA A 149 -40.88 -21.06 33.16
C ALA A 149 -41.70 -21.56 34.37
N GLU A 150 -42.52 -22.61 34.20
CA GLU A 150 -43.26 -23.23 35.30
C GLU A 150 -42.31 -23.82 36.38
N LEU A 151 -41.19 -24.41 35.96
CA LEU A 151 -40.18 -24.92 36.87
C LEU A 151 -39.49 -23.81 37.66
N GLU A 152 -39.17 -22.67 37.03
CA GLU A 152 -38.59 -21.51 37.72
C GLU A 152 -39.56 -20.91 38.75
N VAL A 153 -40.84 -20.76 38.38
CA VAL A 153 -41.89 -20.31 39.32
C VAL A 153 -42.01 -21.27 40.50
N THR A 154 -42.01 -22.59 40.25
CA THR A 154 -42.09 -23.60 41.31
C THR A 154 -40.87 -23.55 42.23
N LYS A 155 -39.66 -23.41 41.67
CA LYS A 155 -38.43 -23.28 42.46
C LYS A 155 -38.44 -22.03 43.35
N ALA A 156 -38.93 -20.90 42.84
CA ALA A 156 -39.04 -19.67 43.62
C ALA A 156 -40.02 -19.85 44.80
N ALA A 157 -41.19 -20.43 44.57
CA ALA A 157 -42.17 -20.71 45.62
C ALA A 157 -41.62 -21.67 46.69
N MET A 158 -40.88 -22.71 46.29
CA MET A 158 -40.22 -23.61 47.23
C MET A 158 -39.15 -22.91 48.06
N ALA A 159 -38.34 -22.04 47.46
CA ALA A 159 -37.32 -21.29 48.16
C ALA A 159 -37.93 -20.32 49.20
N GLU A 160 -39.02 -19.63 48.84
CA GLU A 160 -39.76 -18.78 49.78
C GLU A 160 -40.35 -19.59 50.94
N PHE A 161 -40.94 -20.75 50.67
CA PHE A 161 -41.47 -21.62 51.70
C PHE A 161 -40.38 -22.10 52.67
N ILE A 162 -39.22 -22.52 52.16
CA ILE A 162 -38.08 -22.93 52.98
C ILE A 162 -37.61 -21.76 53.86
N MET A 163 -37.48 -20.55 53.30
CA MET A 163 -37.09 -19.36 54.08
C MET A 163 -38.09 -19.07 55.21
N GLN A 164 -39.40 -19.16 54.95
CA GLN A 164 -40.42 -18.96 55.98
C GLN A 164 -40.38 -20.02 57.09
N GLN A 165 -40.07 -21.29 56.76
CA GLN A 165 -39.90 -22.35 57.77
C GLN A 165 -38.65 -22.11 58.63
N THR A 166 -37.54 -21.67 58.03
CA THR A 166 -36.32 -21.37 58.78
C THR A 166 -36.45 -20.16 59.71
N LEU A 167 -37.31 -19.19 59.37
CA LEU A 167 -37.59 -18.02 60.22
C LEU A 167 -38.56 -18.32 61.37
N LYS A 168 -39.41 -19.35 61.26
CA LYS A 168 -40.34 -19.78 62.33
C LYS A 168 -39.73 -20.77 63.31
N GLY A 169 -38.55 -21.32 63.02
CA GLY A 169 -37.82 -22.27 63.86
C GLY A 169 -36.73 -21.66 64.75
N MET A 170 -36.62 -20.32 64.79
CA MET A 170 -35.81 -19.56 65.75
C MET A 170 -36.66 -19.02 66.89
#